data_AF-A0AAD7N426-F1
#
_entry.id   AF-A0AAD7N426-F1
#
_cell.length_a   1.000
_cell.length_b   1.000
_cell.length_c   1.000
_cell.angle_alpha   90.00
_cell.angle_beta   90.00
_cell.angle_gamma   90.00
#
_symmetry.space_group_name_H-M   'P 1'
#
loop_
_entity.id
_entity.type
_entity.pdbx_description
1 polymer ?
#
loop_
_entity_poly.entity_id
_entity_poly.type
_entity_poly.pdbx_seq_one_letter_code
_entity_poly.pdbx_strand_id
1 'polypeptide(L)'
;FWSLDPLANQRLTIEDAECIGFPSVSFKMVYSGNSWNAEVYVACHQLALAKGFDPDSEDLARHLGYPLFEPSGALFEHSEQGNS
;
A
#
# COMPACT_ATOMS: atom_id res chain seq x y z
N PHE A 1 -0.94 -16.97 13.17
CA PHE A 1 -0.10 -18.13 13.57
C PHE A 1 -1.03 -19.27 13.92
N TRP A 2 -0.58 -20.52 13.78
CA TRP A 2 -1.41 -21.68 14.08
C TRP A 2 -1.08 -22.22 15.47
N SER A 3 -2.10 -22.66 16.20
CA SER A 3 -1.99 -23.32 17.51
C SER A 3 -3.04 -24.41 17.57
N LEU A 4 -2.69 -25.55 18.16
CA LEU A 4 -3.65 -26.63 18.47
C LEU A 4 -4.14 -26.55 19.93
N ASP A 5 -3.48 -25.75 20.77
CA ASP A 5 -3.95 -25.44 22.12
C ASP A 5 -5.13 -24.45 22.04
N PRO A 6 -6.29 -24.76 22.65
CA PRO A 6 -7.44 -23.85 22.75
C PRO A 6 -7.11 -22.49 23.36
N LEU A 7 -6.07 -22.42 24.20
CA LEU A 7 -5.60 -21.20 24.84
C LEU A 7 -4.53 -20.46 24.03
N ALA A 8 -4.15 -21.00 22.87
CA ALA A 8 -3.14 -20.45 21.96
C ALA A 8 -1.75 -20.19 22.58
N ASN A 9 -1.39 -20.90 23.67
CA ASN A 9 -0.10 -20.70 24.34
C ASN A 9 1.06 -21.39 23.62
N GLN A 10 0.76 -22.37 22.75
CA GLN A 10 1.76 -23.08 21.97
C GLN A 10 1.56 -22.85 20.48
N ARG A 11 2.42 -22.01 19.93
CA ARG A 11 2.48 -21.73 18.50
C ARG A 11 3.17 -22.89 17.78
N LEU A 12 2.54 -23.39 16.73
CA LEU A 12 3.15 -24.31 15.79
C LEU A 12 4.29 -23.62 15.02
N THR A 13 5.36 -24.36 14.76
CA THR A 13 6.38 -23.94 13.80
C THR A 13 5.78 -23.91 12.39
N ILE A 14 6.47 -23.26 11.44
CA ILE A 14 6.00 -23.22 10.06
C ILE A 14 6.06 -24.63 9.45
N GLU A 15 7.13 -25.39 9.69
CA GLU A 15 7.24 -26.77 9.22
C GLU A 15 6.13 -27.67 9.78
N ASP A 16 5.84 -27.57 11.08
CA ASP A 16 4.77 -28.36 11.69
C ASP A 16 3.42 -28.01 11.06
N ALA A 17 3.11 -26.71 10.94
CA ALA A 17 1.85 -26.25 10.35
C ALA A 17 1.66 -26.73 8.90
N GLU A 18 2.72 -26.71 8.09
CA GLU A 18 2.69 -27.22 6.71
C GLU A 18 2.49 -28.74 6.66
N CYS A 19 3.10 -29.50 7.57
CA CYS A 19 2.94 -30.96 7.65
C CYS A 19 1.51 -31.40 7.98
N ILE A 20 0.78 -30.61 8.78
CA ILE A 20 -0.64 -30.84 9.09
C ILE A 20 -1.60 -30.13 8.11
N GLY A 21 -1.07 -29.59 7.01
CA GLY A 21 -1.87 -29.03 5.90
C GLY A 21 -2.43 -27.63 6.17
N PHE A 22 -1.92 -26.92 7.18
CA PHE A 22 -2.30 -25.52 7.37
C PHE A 22 -1.61 -24.64 6.33
N PRO A 23 -2.33 -23.64 5.77
CA PRO A 23 -1.74 -22.73 4.81
C PRO A 23 -0.67 -21.86 5.49
N SER A 24 0.51 -21.86 4.89
CA SER A 24 1.61 -20.95 5.20
C SER A 24 1.40 -19.67 4.41
N VAL A 25 0.94 -18.61 5.08
CA VAL A 25 0.81 -17.29 4.47
C VAL A 25 2.04 -16.47 4.86
N SER A 26 2.96 -16.29 3.91
CA SER A 26 4.07 -15.36 4.06
C SER A 26 3.65 -13.99 3.56
N PHE A 27 3.64 -13.01 4.45
CA PHE A 27 3.35 -11.63 4.08
C PHE A 27 4.67 -10.88 3.88
N LYS A 28 4.95 -10.48 2.63
CA LYS A 28 6.13 -9.67 2.29
C LYS A 28 5.69 -8.22 2.11
N MET A 29 5.88 -7.40 3.15
CA MET A 29 5.73 -5.94 3.03
C MET A 29 7.03 -5.36 2.45
N VAL A 30 7.04 -5.02 1.17
CA VAL A 30 8.14 -4.22 0.58
C VAL A 30 7.76 -2.75 0.74
N TYR A 31 8.30 -2.08 1.74
CA TYR A 31 8.25 -0.63 1.84
C TYR A 31 9.29 -0.03 0.89
N SER A 32 8.93 0.12 -0.38
CA SER A 32 9.61 1.09 -1.25
C SER A 32 8.95 2.44 -1.00
N GLY A 33 9.38 3.12 0.08
CA GLY A 33 9.09 4.53 0.25
C GLY A 33 9.83 5.30 -0.84
N ASN A 34 9.26 5.36 -2.04
CA ASN A 34 9.73 6.25 -3.08
C ASN A 34 9.35 7.67 -2.63
N SER A 35 10.12 8.26 -1.73
CA SER A 35 10.05 9.69 -1.48
C SER A 35 10.56 10.36 -2.75
N TRP A 36 9.64 10.89 -3.55
CA TRP A 36 10.02 11.69 -4.71
C TRP A 36 10.51 13.02 -4.15
N ASN A 37 11.80 13.31 -4.33
CA ASN A 37 12.30 14.64 -4.04
C ASN A 37 11.72 15.65 -5.06
N ALA A 38 11.82 16.94 -4.78
CA ALA A 38 11.28 17.98 -5.66
C ALA A 38 11.83 17.88 -7.10
N GLU A 39 13.06 17.39 -7.26
CA GLU A 39 13.70 17.21 -8.57
C GLU A 39 13.02 16.12 -9.40
N VAL A 40 12.65 15.00 -8.79
CA VAL A 40 11.92 13.91 -9.47
C VAL A 40 10.54 14.42 -9.93
N TYR A 41 9.85 15.21 -9.09
CA TYR A 41 8.58 15.83 -9.50
C TYR A 41 8.76 16.76 -10.71
N VAL A 42 9.77 17.63 -10.69
CA VAL A 42 10.07 18.54 -11.81
C VAL A 42 10.40 17.76 -13.08
N ALA A 43 11.20 16.69 -12.97
CA ALA A 43 11.55 15.85 -14.11
C ALA A 43 10.31 15.16 -14.72
N CYS A 44 9.41 14.63 -13.88
CA CYS A 44 8.15 14.05 -14.35
C CYS A 44 7.24 15.10 -15.00
N HIS A 45 7.17 16.30 -14.44
CA HIS A 45 6.40 17.41 -15.01
C HIS A 45 6.94 17.83 -16.39
N GLN A 46 8.26 17.91 -16.56
CA GLN A 46 8.87 18.19 -17.86
C GLN A 46 8.65 17.06 -18.86
N LEU A 47 8.70 15.81 -18.40
CA LEU A 47 8.44 14.64 -19.22
C LEU A 47 6.99 14.61 -19.73
N ALA A 48 6.02 14.98 -18.89
CA ALA A 48 4.62 15.08 -19.28
C ALA A 48 4.44 16.09 -20.43
N LEU A 49 4.97 17.31 -20.24
CA LEU A 49 4.93 18.36 -21.25
C LEU A 49 5.59 17.94 -22.57
N ALA A 50 6.78 17.32 -22.50
CA ALA A 50 7.52 16.88 -23.68
C ALA A 50 6.78 15.79 -24.48
N LYS A 51 5.94 15.00 -23.81
CA LYS A 51 5.11 13.95 -24.41
C LYS A 51 3.71 14.44 -24.80
N GLY A 52 3.38 15.70 -24.54
CA GLY A 52 2.06 16.28 -24.82
C GLY A 52 0.97 15.85 -23.83
N PHE A 53 1.34 15.35 -22.66
CA PHE A 53 0.42 15.10 -21.56
C PHE A 53 0.24 16.36 -20.71
N ASP A 54 -0.94 16.48 -20.10
CA ASP A 54 -1.17 17.46 -19.04
C ASP A 54 -0.39 17.01 -17.78
N PRO A 55 0.57 17.81 -17.28
CA PRO A 55 1.37 17.46 -16.11
C PRO A 55 0.56 17.34 -14.82
N ASP A 56 -0.62 17.96 -14.75
CA ASP A 56 -1.54 17.86 -13.62
C ASP A 56 -2.50 16.67 -13.75
N SER A 57 -2.39 15.89 -14.83
CA SER A 57 -3.19 14.68 -15.05
C SER A 57 -2.43 13.39 -14.75
N GLU A 58 -3.21 12.33 -14.56
CA GLU A 58 -2.71 10.97 -14.33
C GLU A 58 -2.28 10.25 -15.61
N ASP A 59 -2.39 10.90 -16.77
CA ASP A 59 -2.25 10.23 -18.08
C ASP A 59 -0.82 9.76 -18.35
N LEU A 60 0.18 10.53 -17.92
CA LEU A 60 1.58 10.09 -18.00
C LEU A 60 1.81 8.85 -17.12
N ALA A 61 1.26 8.82 -15.90
CA ALA A 61 1.40 7.68 -15.00
C ALA A 61 0.74 6.42 -15.58
N ARG A 62 -0.48 6.54 -16.14
CA ARG A 62 -1.18 5.46 -16.84
C ARG A 62 -0.41 4.98 -18.07
N HIS A 63 0.13 5.91 -18.87
CA HIS A 63 0.93 5.58 -20.05
C HIS A 63 2.20 4.79 -19.70
N LEU A 64 2.81 5.09 -18.55
CA LEU A 64 3.99 4.39 -18.03
C LEU A 64 3.65 3.11 -17.24
N GLY A 65 2.37 2.79 -17.07
CA GLY A 65 1.90 1.60 -16.34
C GLY A 65 2.07 1.70 -14.82
N TYR A 66 2.20 2.91 -14.27
CA TYR A 66 2.28 3.09 -12.83
C TYR A 66 0.89 2.97 -12.18
N PRO A 67 0.78 2.32 -11.01
CA PRO A 67 -0.45 2.31 -10.24
C PRO A 67 -0.78 3.72 -9.74
N LEU A 68 -2.05 4.07 -9.80
CA LEU A 68 -2.57 5.30 -9.27
C LEU A 68 -2.91 5.08 -7.80
N PHE A 69 -2.29 5.86 -6.93
CA PHE A 69 -2.54 5.81 -5.50
C PHE A 69 -3.49 6.94 -5.15
N GLU A 70 -4.71 6.62 -4.73
CA GLU A 70 -5.55 7.60 -4.06
C GLU A 70 -4.92 7.93 -2.69
N PRO A 71 -4.88 9.22 -2.28
CA PRO A 71 -4.45 9.58 -0.95
C PRO A 71 -5.39 8.93 0.09
N SER A 72 -4.92 7.87 0.74
CA SER A 72 -5.63 7.27 1.88
C SER A 72 -5.50 8.20 3.09
N GLY A 73 -6.33 9.24 3.16
CA GLY A 73 -6.25 10.24 4.23
C GLY A 73 -7.33 11.32 4.29
N ALA A 74 -8.32 11.33 3.39
CA ALA A 74 -9.37 12.37 3.36
C ALA A 74 -10.66 11.98 4.11
N LEU A 75 -10.55 11.27 5.24
CA LEU A 75 -11.71 10.94 6.07
C LEU A 75 -11.36 10.92 7.57
N PHE A 76 -10.82 12.04 8.05
CA PHE A 76 -10.85 12.36 9.47
C PHE A 76 -11.29 13.81 9.66
N GLU A 77 -12.39 13.94 10.42
CA GLU A 77 -12.94 15.13 11.09
C GLU A 77 -13.92 16.05 10.33
N HIS A 78 -15.22 15.78 10.54
CA HIS A 78 -16.05 16.65 11.38
C HIS A 78 -17.32 15.89 11.81
N SER A 79 -17.28 15.27 12.98
CA SER A 79 -18.47 14.96 13.76
C SER A 79 -18.31 15.62 15.12
N GLU A 80 -18.48 16.94 15.14
CA GLU A 80 -18.74 17.69 16.37
C GLU A 80 -20.24 17.75 16.63
N GLN A 81 -20.56 17.52 17.91
CA GLN A 81 -21.79 17.66 18.67
C GLN A 81 -23.15 17.92 17.99
N GLY A 82 -24.11 17.07 18.38
CA GLY A 82 -25.52 17.44 18.53
C GLY A 82 -26.17 16.58 19.62
N ASN A 83 -25.84 16.85 20.88
CA ASN A 83 -26.51 16.29 22.05
C ASN A 83 -27.46 17.37 22.59
N SER A 84 -28.77 17.21 22.41
CA SER A 84 -29.85 17.79 23.23
C SER A 84 -31.17 17.09 22.93
#